data_AF-A0A256XEH2-F1
#
_entry.id   AF-A0A256XEH2-F1
#
_cell.length_a   1.000
_cell.length_b   1.000
_cell.length_c   1.000
_cell.angle_alpha   90.00
_cell.angle_beta   90.00
_cell.angle_gamma   90.00
#
_symmetry.space_group_name_H-M   'P 1'
#
loop_
_entity.id
_entity.type
_entity.pdbx_description
1 polymer ?
#
loop_
_entity_poly.entity_id
_entity_poly.type
_entity_poly.pdbx_seq_one_letter_code
_entity_poly.pdbx_strand_id
1 'polypeptide(L)'
;MNALKDSRNEVVGVFGPTGTGKSLISCAYGISTVLAGTFKRFIIARPVVDVTTGEALTPERLGDLYYRVATSYLEDILEGIVGKEDILKLIQEGKVMVTDVSYLRGRTFDDCLIFLDDAQSVQPESAAEILMRIGRNSRLIIAGDPVLQRPLGIEKDGATLLREVLLNEENAVVVDLGLKDIVRPGARRGVKVVFELRMRKRELSEAEKQIMDSLRVHAPDADVVSVIEFKAEKENLDVKSENVPDVLIIAKEGHLGRVVGKGGERIRTIENESGYRIRAVEMSLEFKNWIRAIHPVGWIGKHIIDADFGGPELVVTVRKQAFGAFVGQRGSYISSIQQLLNLKIPLR
;
A
#
# COMPACT_ATOMS: atom_id res chain seq x y z
N MET A 1 -9.29 -7.81 14.11
CA MET A 1 -9.57 -8.46 15.41
C MET A 1 -10.08 -9.89 15.29
N ASN A 2 -11.13 -10.18 14.51
CA ASN A 2 -11.63 -11.57 14.39
C ASN A 2 -10.55 -12.55 13.91
N ALA A 3 -9.80 -12.17 12.87
CA ALA A 3 -8.64 -12.93 12.38
C ALA A 3 -7.61 -13.25 13.48
N LEU A 4 -7.29 -12.27 14.34
CA LEU A 4 -6.36 -12.45 15.45
C LEU A 4 -6.94 -13.28 16.59
N LYS A 5 -8.26 -13.29 16.81
CA LYS A 5 -8.90 -14.02 17.91
C LYS A 5 -9.28 -15.46 17.56
N ASP A 6 -9.42 -15.78 16.28
CA ASP A 6 -9.71 -17.15 15.84
C ASP A 6 -8.52 -18.06 16.13
N SER A 7 -8.71 -19.07 16.98
CA SER A 7 -7.65 -19.99 17.41
C SER A 7 -7.13 -20.89 16.29
N ARG A 8 -7.90 -21.05 15.20
CA ARG A 8 -7.52 -21.89 14.05
C ARG A 8 -6.44 -21.25 13.17
N ASN A 9 -6.28 -19.93 13.25
CA ASN A 9 -5.27 -19.22 12.48
C ASN A 9 -3.92 -19.36 13.20
N GLU A 10 -3.02 -20.16 12.64
CA GLU A 10 -1.63 -20.29 13.11
C GLU A 10 -0.80 -19.09 12.62
N VAL A 11 -1.14 -18.57 11.43
CA VAL A 11 -0.49 -17.38 10.85
C VAL A 11 -1.53 -16.32 10.50
N VAL A 12 -1.27 -15.08 10.90
CA VAL A 12 -2.11 -13.92 10.58
C VAL A 12 -1.28 -12.87 9.88
N GLY A 13 -1.51 -12.67 8.59
CA GLY A 13 -0.95 -11.57 7.83
C GLY A 13 -1.83 -10.33 7.91
N VAL A 14 -1.26 -9.19 8.28
CA VAL A 14 -1.93 -7.89 8.28
C VAL A 14 -1.11 -6.94 7.42
N PHE A 15 -1.56 -6.68 6.20
CA PHE A 15 -0.82 -5.88 5.24
C PHE A 15 -1.53 -4.58 4.92
N GLY A 16 -0.78 -3.54 4.60
CA GLY A 16 -1.36 -2.29 4.12
C GLY A 16 -0.53 -1.05 4.44
N PRO A 17 -1.01 0.13 4.05
CA PRO A 17 -0.30 1.39 4.17
C PRO A 17 0.12 1.75 5.61
N THR A 18 1.16 2.56 5.74
CA THR A 18 1.52 3.21 7.01
C THR A 18 0.34 4.02 7.56
N GLY A 19 0.07 3.87 8.86
CA GLY A 19 -1.00 4.61 9.55
C GLY A 19 -2.36 3.89 9.61
N THR A 20 -2.48 2.66 9.13
CA THR A 20 -3.67 1.80 9.25
C THR A 20 -3.79 1.04 10.58
N GLY A 21 -2.81 1.19 11.49
CA GLY A 21 -2.87 0.62 12.84
C GLY A 21 -2.42 -0.85 12.97
N LYS A 22 -1.75 -1.42 11.95
CA LYS A 22 -1.23 -2.80 11.96
C LYS A 22 -0.42 -3.13 13.21
N SER A 23 0.68 -2.41 13.44
CA SER A 23 1.57 -2.62 14.59
C SER A 23 0.85 -2.39 15.92
N LEU A 24 -0.01 -1.36 16.01
CA LEU A 24 -0.80 -1.08 17.20
C LEU A 24 -1.69 -2.25 17.60
N ILE A 25 -2.50 -2.74 16.66
CA ILE A 25 -3.48 -3.81 16.90
C ILE A 25 -2.74 -5.12 17.22
N SER A 26 -1.65 -5.43 16.50
CA SER A 26 -0.84 -6.63 16.72
C SER A 26 -0.14 -6.62 18.08
N CYS A 27 0.48 -5.50 18.47
CA CYS A 27 1.11 -5.35 19.78
C CYS A 27 0.10 -5.41 20.92
N ALA A 28 -1.03 -4.69 20.80
CA ALA A 28 -2.07 -4.70 21.83
C ALA A 28 -2.66 -6.11 22.01
N TYR A 29 -2.90 -6.83 20.91
CA TYR A 29 -3.30 -8.23 20.96
C TYR A 29 -2.24 -9.08 21.65
N GLY A 30 -0.96 -8.96 21.26
CA GLY A 30 0.11 -9.77 21.82
C GLY A 30 0.29 -9.59 23.33
N ILE A 31 0.31 -8.35 23.81
CA ILE A 31 0.35 -8.07 25.25
C ILE A 31 -0.86 -8.70 25.96
N SER A 32 -2.06 -8.53 25.41
CA SER A 32 -3.28 -9.09 26.03
C SER A 32 -3.22 -10.62 26.15
N THR A 33 -2.65 -11.32 25.17
CA THR A 33 -2.56 -12.79 25.19
C THR A 33 -1.56 -13.31 26.22
N VAL A 34 -0.47 -12.59 26.47
CA VAL A 34 0.52 -12.98 27.48
C VAL A 34 0.01 -12.66 28.89
N LEU A 35 -0.68 -11.54 29.07
CA LEU A 35 -1.36 -11.23 30.32
C LEU A 35 -2.46 -12.26 30.66
N ALA A 36 -3.17 -12.76 29.65
CA ALA A 36 -4.17 -13.81 29.80
C ALA A 36 -3.58 -15.22 29.98
N GLY A 37 -2.26 -15.40 29.81
CA GLY A 37 -1.59 -16.70 29.87
C GLY A 37 -1.84 -17.62 28.67
N THR A 38 -2.42 -17.10 27.58
CA THR A 38 -2.65 -17.86 26.33
C THR A 38 -1.33 -18.27 25.68
N PHE A 39 -0.35 -17.36 25.67
CA PHE A 39 1.03 -17.64 25.27
C PHE A 39 1.97 -17.34 26.42
N LYS A 40 3.04 -18.11 26.54
CA LYS A 40 4.08 -17.90 27.58
C LYS A 40 4.92 -16.66 27.27
N ARG A 41 5.15 -16.38 25.98
CA ARG A 41 5.99 -15.27 25.53
C ARG A 41 5.42 -14.60 24.28
N PHE A 42 5.56 -13.28 24.21
CA PHE A 42 5.35 -12.48 23.01
C PHE A 42 6.70 -11.96 22.50
N ILE A 43 7.05 -12.34 21.27
CA ILE A 43 8.32 -12.00 20.62
C ILE A 43 8.04 -11.04 19.47
N ILE A 44 8.58 -9.84 19.53
CA ILE A 44 8.48 -8.83 18.48
C ILE A 44 9.80 -8.83 17.72
N ALA A 45 9.76 -9.31 16.48
CA ALA A 45 10.88 -9.25 15.54
C ALA A 45 10.72 -8.00 14.67
N ARG A 46 11.56 -6.99 14.87
CA ARG A 46 11.52 -5.74 14.12
C ARG A 46 12.85 -5.45 13.43
N PRO A 47 12.89 -5.31 12.10
CA PRO A 47 14.07 -4.84 11.40
C PRO A 47 14.31 -3.36 11.73
N VAL A 48 15.54 -3.02 12.12
CA VAL A 48 15.99 -1.63 12.22
C VAL A 48 16.94 -1.40 11.07
N VAL A 49 16.67 -0.37 10.26
CA VAL A 49 17.42 -0.07 9.04
C VAL A 49 17.87 1.38 9.09
N ASP A 50 19.13 1.63 8.72
CA ASP A 50 19.66 2.98 8.58
C ASP A 50 19.02 3.69 7.38
N VAL A 51 18.48 4.88 7.60
CA VAL A 51 17.73 5.63 6.57
C VAL A 51 18.64 6.15 5.45
N THR A 52 19.93 6.32 5.72
CA THR A 52 20.91 6.85 4.78
C THR A 52 21.60 5.76 3.97
N THR A 53 22.01 4.68 4.62
CA THR A 53 22.76 3.59 3.96
C THR A 53 21.87 2.42 3.53
N GLY A 54 20.68 2.28 4.13
CA GLY A 54 19.81 1.12 3.93
C GLY A 54 20.32 -0.16 4.62
N GLU A 55 21.38 -0.07 5.44
CA GLU A 55 21.94 -1.23 6.13
C GLU A 55 21.10 -1.65 7.34
N ALA A 56 21.00 -2.95 7.58
CA ALA A 56 20.41 -3.49 8.80
C ALA A 56 21.29 -3.15 10.02
N LEU A 57 20.64 -2.60 11.05
CA LEU A 57 21.20 -2.27 12.34
C LEU A 57 20.80 -3.35 13.33
N THR A 58 21.62 -4.40 13.41
CA THR A 58 21.34 -5.56 14.26
C THR A 58 21.78 -5.31 15.71
N PRO A 59 21.30 -6.12 16.68
CA PRO A 59 21.80 -6.08 18.05
C PRO A 59 23.31 -6.25 18.15
N GLU A 60 23.96 -7.02 17.26
CA GLU A 60 25.41 -7.16 17.23
C GLU A 60 26.13 -5.86 16.87
N ARG A 61 25.52 -5.01 16.05
CA ARG A 61 26.10 -3.72 15.63
C ARG A 61 25.83 -2.60 16.65
N LEU A 62 24.64 -2.58 17.25
CA LEU A 62 24.19 -1.48 18.11
C LEU A 62 24.25 -1.78 19.62
N GLY A 63 24.37 -3.05 20.01
CA GLY A 63 24.32 -3.48 21.41
C GLY A 63 23.06 -2.98 22.13
N ASP A 64 23.24 -2.47 23.34
CA ASP A 64 22.15 -1.97 24.20
C ASP A 64 21.33 -0.83 23.59
N LEU A 65 21.88 -0.10 22.61
CA LEU A 65 21.12 0.93 21.91
C LEU A 65 19.95 0.33 21.12
N TYR A 66 20.14 -0.86 20.54
CA TYR A 66 19.06 -1.55 19.82
C TYR A 66 17.86 -1.78 20.74
N TYR A 67 18.09 -2.42 21.90
CA TYR A 67 17.02 -2.77 22.83
C TYR A 67 16.33 -1.53 23.41
N ARG A 68 17.08 -0.45 23.66
CA ARG A 68 16.48 0.82 24.11
C ARG A 68 15.55 1.42 23.05
N VAL A 69 16.01 1.51 21.80
CA VAL A 69 15.20 2.03 20.68
C VAL A 69 13.97 1.16 20.45
N ALA A 70 14.15 -0.16 20.47
CA ALA A 70 13.07 -1.11 20.22
C ALA A 70 12.03 -1.13 21.35
N THR A 71 12.46 -0.97 22.61
CA THR A 71 11.56 -0.83 23.77
C THR A 71 10.79 0.49 23.72
N SER A 72 11.48 1.62 23.43
CA SER A 72 10.83 2.92 23.28
C SER A 72 9.72 2.88 22.24
N TYR A 73 9.96 2.20 21.11
CA TYR A 73 8.93 2.02 20.09
C TYR A 73 7.69 1.28 20.60
N LEU A 74 7.87 0.22 21.41
CA LEU A 74 6.75 -0.52 21.98
C LEU A 74 5.96 0.34 22.98
N GLU A 75 6.66 1.13 23.80
CA GLU A 75 6.05 2.10 24.70
C GLU A 75 5.21 3.13 23.92
N ASP A 76 5.79 3.73 22.87
CA ASP A 76 5.12 4.74 22.04
C ASP A 76 3.88 4.20 21.32
N ILE A 77 3.95 2.96 20.84
CA ILE A 77 2.80 2.32 20.19
C ILE A 77 1.66 2.08 21.17
N LEU A 78 1.97 1.61 22.37
CA LEU A 78 0.96 1.20 23.35
C LEU A 78 0.56 2.33 24.31
N GLU A 79 1.03 3.55 24.06
CA GLU A 79 0.66 4.74 24.83
C GLU A 79 -0.87 4.87 24.91
N GLY A 80 -1.39 5.06 26.13
CA GLY A 80 -2.82 5.15 26.39
C GLY A 80 -3.57 3.81 26.39
N ILE A 81 -2.91 2.69 26.09
CA ILE A 81 -3.49 1.33 26.13
C ILE A 81 -2.89 0.51 27.29
N VAL A 82 -1.56 0.51 27.40
CA VAL A 82 -0.82 -0.24 28.44
C VAL A 82 0.13 0.71 29.15
N GLY A 83 0.19 0.64 30.48
CA GLY A 83 1.12 1.45 31.26
C GLY A 83 2.58 1.11 30.94
N LYS A 84 3.44 2.12 30.85
CA LYS A 84 4.88 1.94 30.61
C LYS A 84 5.53 0.99 31.62
N GLU A 85 5.16 1.11 32.90
CA GLU A 85 5.67 0.24 33.96
C GLU A 85 5.29 -1.23 33.74
N ASP A 86 4.08 -1.51 33.26
CA ASP A 86 3.64 -2.87 32.95
C ASP A 86 4.41 -3.47 31.77
N ILE A 87 4.66 -2.67 30.72
CA ILE A 87 5.46 -3.10 29.56
C ILE A 87 6.87 -3.47 30.02
N LEU A 88 7.52 -2.59 30.79
CA LEU A 88 8.87 -2.83 31.31
C LEU A 88 8.92 -4.07 32.21
N LYS A 89 7.91 -4.26 33.06
CA LYS A 89 7.79 -5.44 33.91
C LYS A 89 7.68 -6.72 33.07
N LEU A 90 6.84 -6.74 32.04
CA LEU A 90 6.70 -7.90 31.13
C LEU A 90 8.01 -8.21 30.39
N ILE A 91 8.79 -7.18 30.03
CA ILE A 91 10.12 -7.35 29.43
C ILE A 91 11.10 -7.95 30.44
N GLN A 92 11.15 -7.42 31.66
CA GLN A 92 12.01 -7.92 32.74
C GLN A 92 11.69 -9.37 33.12
N GLU A 93 10.40 -9.75 33.11
CA GLU A 93 9.94 -11.13 33.33
C GLU A 93 10.24 -12.06 32.13
N GLY A 94 10.73 -11.54 31.01
CA GLY A 94 10.98 -12.31 29.78
C GLY A 94 9.71 -12.81 29.08
N LYS A 95 8.56 -12.25 29.47
CA LYS A 95 7.24 -12.50 28.88
C LYS A 95 7.03 -11.74 27.58
N VAL A 96 7.64 -10.56 27.46
CA VAL A 96 7.70 -9.79 26.22
C VAL A 96 9.16 -9.62 25.83
N MET A 97 9.49 -9.78 24.56
CA MET A 97 10.84 -9.65 24.07
C MET A 97 10.83 -8.93 22.73
N VAL A 98 11.69 -7.93 22.59
CA VAL A 98 11.90 -7.23 21.32
C VAL A 98 13.28 -7.59 20.78
N THR A 99 13.34 -8.01 19.53
CA THR A 99 14.53 -8.58 18.90
C THR A 99 14.52 -8.32 17.39
N ASP A 100 15.61 -8.62 16.70
CA ASP A 100 15.67 -8.62 15.25
C ASP A 100 15.31 -10.00 14.67
N VAL A 101 15.21 -10.08 13.34
CA VAL A 101 14.84 -11.32 12.63
C VAL A 101 15.91 -12.41 12.82
N SER A 102 17.19 -12.05 12.99
CA SER A 102 18.28 -13.02 13.11
C SER A 102 18.17 -13.89 14.38
N TYR A 103 17.60 -13.36 15.45
CA TYR A 103 17.33 -14.11 16.68
C TYR A 103 16.44 -15.33 16.47
N LEU A 104 15.57 -15.30 15.45
CA LEU A 104 14.67 -16.41 15.13
C LEU A 104 15.39 -17.54 14.39
N ARG A 105 16.56 -17.25 13.78
CA ARG A 105 17.30 -18.20 12.96
C ARG A 105 17.74 -19.43 13.76
N GLY A 106 17.52 -20.61 13.17
CA GLY A 106 17.92 -21.89 13.75
C GLY A 106 17.14 -22.33 14.99
N ARG A 107 16.05 -21.64 15.35
CA ARG A 107 15.25 -21.95 16.56
C ARG A 107 13.86 -22.43 16.19
N THR A 108 13.18 -23.03 17.16
CA THR A 108 11.75 -23.34 17.11
C THR A 108 11.14 -22.78 18.37
N PHE A 109 10.01 -22.08 18.24
CA PHE A 109 9.36 -21.40 19.36
C PHE A 109 8.03 -22.06 19.66
N ASP A 110 7.97 -22.79 20.78
CA ASP A 110 6.75 -23.36 21.33
C ASP A 110 6.09 -22.41 22.35
N ASP A 111 4.77 -22.44 22.48
CA ASP A 111 3.98 -21.62 23.40
C ASP A 111 4.22 -20.09 23.26
N CYS A 112 4.56 -19.63 22.05
CA CYS A 112 4.94 -18.25 21.78
C CYS A 112 4.02 -17.58 20.75
N LEU A 113 3.72 -16.30 20.98
CA LEU A 113 3.26 -15.43 19.92
C LEU A 113 4.45 -14.69 19.33
N ILE A 114 4.67 -14.83 18.03
CA ILE A 114 5.71 -14.11 17.29
C ILE A 114 5.04 -13.03 16.46
N PHE A 115 5.58 -11.82 16.46
CA PHE A 115 5.14 -10.71 15.62
C PHE A 115 6.32 -10.20 14.80
N LEU A 116 6.26 -10.40 13.48
CA LEU A 116 7.16 -9.78 12.52
C LEU A 116 6.56 -8.44 12.08
N ASP A 117 7.19 -7.34 12.51
CA ASP A 117 6.80 -6.00 12.09
C ASP A 117 7.69 -5.49 10.96
N ASP A 118 7.19 -4.53 10.18
CA ASP A 118 7.90 -3.93 9.04
C ASP A 118 8.49 -4.98 8.06
N ALA A 119 7.71 -6.01 7.72
CA ALA A 119 8.16 -7.16 6.93
C ALA A 119 8.74 -6.80 5.55
N GLN A 120 8.38 -5.65 4.98
CA GLN A 120 8.95 -5.12 3.73
C GLN A 120 10.45 -4.79 3.83
N SER A 121 10.94 -4.57 5.04
CA SER A 121 12.36 -4.26 5.33
C SER A 121 13.20 -5.53 5.56
N VAL A 122 12.58 -6.72 5.50
CA VAL A 122 13.24 -8.01 5.68
C VAL A 122 13.53 -8.62 4.32
N GLN A 123 14.72 -9.21 4.17
CA GLN A 123 15.08 -9.92 2.94
C GLN A 123 14.12 -11.10 2.70
N PRO A 124 13.69 -11.36 1.46
CA PRO A 124 12.71 -12.40 1.13
C PRO A 124 13.04 -13.78 1.71
N GLU A 125 14.31 -14.18 1.70
CA GLU A 125 14.78 -15.47 2.22
C GLU A 125 14.62 -15.56 3.75
N SER A 126 15.01 -14.50 4.46
CA SER A 126 14.84 -14.40 5.92
C SER A 126 13.37 -14.31 6.32
N ALA A 127 12.56 -13.64 5.50
CA ALA A 127 11.12 -13.56 5.68
C ALA A 127 10.48 -14.95 5.54
N ALA A 128 10.84 -15.74 4.53
CA ALA A 128 10.32 -17.09 4.36
C ALA A 128 10.75 -18.03 5.50
N GLU A 129 11.99 -17.91 5.98
CA GLU A 129 12.53 -18.75 7.05
C GLU A 129 11.68 -18.66 8.33
N ILE A 130 11.08 -17.50 8.63
CA ILE A 130 10.30 -17.30 9.85
C ILE A 130 9.11 -18.26 9.99
N LEU A 131 8.51 -18.66 8.86
CA LEU A 131 7.39 -19.59 8.83
C LEU A 131 7.79 -20.96 9.39
N MET A 132 9.05 -21.35 9.19
CA MET A 132 9.61 -22.61 9.69
C MET A 132 9.94 -22.57 11.19
N ARG A 133 9.83 -21.40 11.84
CA ARG A 133 10.19 -21.17 13.25
C ARG A 133 9.02 -21.34 14.21
N ILE A 134 7.81 -21.48 13.69
CA ILE A 134 6.58 -21.66 14.48
C ILE A 134 6.56 -23.08 15.05
N GLY A 135 6.57 -23.19 16.37
CA GLY A 135 6.43 -24.45 17.10
C GLY A 135 4.99 -24.75 17.51
N ARG A 136 4.83 -25.67 18.46
CA ARG A 136 3.53 -26.08 19.02
C ARG A 136 2.92 -24.97 19.85
N ASN A 137 1.59 -24.86 19.77
CA ASN A 137 0.82 -23.85 20.52
C ASN A 137 1.38 -22.43 20.35
N SER A 138 1.86 -22.15 19.14
CA SER A 138 2.44 -20.86 18.78
C SER A 138 1.66 -20.24 17.64
N ARG A 139 1.81 -18.93 17.50
CA ARG A 139 1.19 -18.17 16.42
C ARG A 139 2.18 -17.16 15.88
N LEU A 140 2.12 -16.93 14.57
CA LEU A 140 2.86 -15.88 13.91
C LEU A 140 1.90 -14.79 13.40
N ILE A 141 2.21 -13.54 13.73
CA ILE A 141 1.59 -12.36 13.14
C ILE A 141 2.64 -11.71 12.25
N ILE A 142 2.26 -11.35 11.03
CA ILE A 142 3.13 -10.64 10.08
C ILE A 142 2.45 -9.32 9.76
N ALA A 143 3.15 -8.20 9.93
CA ALA A 143 2.72 -6.90 9.44
C ALA A 143 3.71 -6.30 8.46
N GLY A 144 3.18 -5.69 7.40
CA GLY A 144 4.01 -4.98 6.43
C GLY A 144 3.21 -4.05 5.52
N ASP A 145 3.93 -3.23 4.76
CA ASP A 145 3.39 -2.28 3.80
C ASP A 145 3.87 -2.62 2.37
N PRO A 146 3.15 -3.52 1.66
CA PRO A 146 3.51 -3.91 0.29
C PRO A 146 3.20 -2.81 -0.75
N VAL A 147 2.61 -1.67 -0.35
CA VAL A 147 2.09 -0.64 -1.25
C VAL A 147 3.04 0.56 -1.33
N LEU A 148 3.41 1.12 -0.19
CA LEU A 148 4.08 2.42 -0.12
C LEU A 148 5.56 2.31 0.22
N GLN A 149 5.94 1.33 1.04
CA GLN A 149 7.29 1.20 1.59
C GLN A 149 8.14 0.12 0.91
N ARG A 150 7.72 -0.34 -0.27
CA ARG A 150 8.51 -1.29 -1.06
C ARG A 150 9.89 -0.69 -1.41
N PRO A 151 10.99 -1.38 -1.10
CA PRO A 151 12.32 -0.95 -1.51
C PRO A 151 12.45 -0.84 -3.03
N LEU A 152 13.14 0.20 -3.51
CA LEU A 152 13.41 0.39 -4.93
C LEU A 152 14.35 -0.70 -5.46
N GLY A 153 14.09 -1.22 -6.64
CA GLY A 153 14.93 -2.24 -7.29
C GLY A 153 14.70 -3.68 -6.82
N ILE A 154 13.83 -3.92 -5.84
CA ILE A 154 13.46 -5.28 -5.41
C ILE A 154 12.16 -5.70 -6.10
N GLU A 155 12.16 -6.84 -6.79
CA GLU A 155 10.99 -7.35 -7.53
C GLU A 155 9.86 -7.84 -6.62
N LYS A 156 10.20 -8.47 -5.48
CA LYS A 156 9.25 -8.83 -4.43
C LYS A 156 9.93 -8.62 -3.07
N ASP A 157 9.45 -7.65 -2.30
CA ASP A 157 9.89 -7.44 -0.93
C ASP A 157 9.31 -8.50 0.03
N GLY A 158 9.82 -8.57 1.25
CA GLY A 158 9.42 -9.58 2.23
C GLY A 158 7.92 -9.55 2.58
N ALA A 159 7.28 -8.37 2.61
CA ALA A 159 5.84 -8.27 2.88
C ALA A 159 5.01 -8.80 1.69
N THR A 160 5.38 -8.42 0.47
CA THR A 160 4.72 -8.92 -0.75
C THR A 160 4.83 -10.44 -0.87
N LEU A 161 6.03 -11.01 -0.66
CA LEU A 161 6.25 -12.45 -0.72
C LEU A 161 5.42 -13.19 0.34
N LEU A 162 5.51 -12.78 1.61
CA LEU A 162 4.78 -13.43 2.69
C LEU A 162 3.27 -13.37 2.46
N ARG A 163 2.74 -12.24 1.99
CA ARG A 163 1.33 -12.11 1.65
C ARG A 163 0.90 -13.15 0.63
N GLU A 164 1.63 -13.29 -0.48
CA GLU A 164 1.29 -14.25 -1.54
C GLU A 164 1.31 -15.71 -1.06
N VAL A 165 2.29 -16.07 -0.22
CA VAL A 165 2.37 -17.41 0.38
C VAL A 165 1.14 -17.66 1.26
N LEU A 166 0.83 -16.73 2.17
CA LEU A 166 -0.26 -16.89 3.13
C LEU A 166 -1.66 -16.95 2.51
N LEU A 167 -1.85 -16.42 1.28
CA LEU A 167 -3.13 -16.52 0.58
C LEU A 167 -3.51 -17.97 0.21
N ASN A 168 -2.54 -18.88 0.16
CA ASN A 168 -2.73 -20.27 -0.26
C ASN A 168 -2.62 -21.28 0.89
N GLU A 169 -2.53 -20.80 2.13
CA GLU A 169 -2.30 -21.63 3.32
C GLU A 169 -3.60 -21.82 4.13
N GLU A 170 -3.94 -23.08 4.47
CA GLU A 170 -5.21 -23.42 5.11
C GLU A 170 -5.37 -22.81 6.51
N ASN A 171 -4.29 -22.77 7.30
CA ASN A 171 -4.26 -22.24 8.66
C ASN A 171 -3.77 -20.78 8.72
N ALA A 172 -3.77 -20.08 7.59
CA ALA A 172 -3.40 -18.68 7.50
C ALA A 172 -4.60 -17.80 7.13
N VAL A 173 -4.55 -16.56 7.57
CA VAL A 173 -5.48 -15.53 7.11
C VAL A 173 -4.74 -14.27 6.74
N VAL A 174 -5.08 -13.71 5.58
CA VAL A 174 -4.57 -12.43 5.10
C VAL A 174 -5.65 -11.36 5.29
N VAL A 175 -5.27 -10.27 5.96
CA VAL A 175 -6.08 -9.07 6.12
C VAL A 175 -5.35 -7.93 5.42
N ASP A 176 -5.88 -7.49 4.28
CA ASP A 176 -5.40 -6.31 3.59
C ASP A 176 -6.17 -5.07 4.05
N LEU A 177 -5.42 -4.06 4.46
CA LEU A 177 -5.91 -2.72 4.79
C LEU A 177 -5.55 -1.77 3.64
N GLY A 178 -6.51 -0.94 3.27
CA GLY A 178 -6.37 0.03 2.20
C GLY A 178 -5.96 1.43 2.68
N LEU A 179 -6.00 2.42 1.79
CA LEU A 179 -5.80 3.83 2.15
C LEU A 179 -6.94 4.37 3.01
N LYS A 180 -8.14 3.80 2.88
CA LYS A 180 -9.33 4.22 3.63
C LYS A 180 -9.25 3.84 5.10
N ASP A 181 -8.46 2.82 5.43
CA ASP A 181 -8.21 2.39 6.81
C ASP A 181 -7.17 3.27 7.53
N ILE A 182 -6.57 4.24 6.84
CA ILE A 182 -5.62 5.18 7.45
C ILE A 182 -6.38 6.15 8.36
N VAL A 183 -6.22 5.97 9.66
CA VAL A 183 -6.84 6.85 10.68
C VAL A 183 -5.99 8.08 11.01
N ARG A 184 -4.68 8.05 10.71
CA ARG A 184 -3.75 9.16 11.03
C ARG A 184 -3.76 10.21 9.91
N PRO A 185 -4.22 11.46 10.15
CA PRO A 185 -4.28 12.48 9.10
C PRO A 185 -2.92 12.79 8.46
N GLY A 186 -1.84 12.78 9.26
CA GLY A 186 -0.48 12.99 8.77
C GLY A 186 -0.01 11.89 7.81
N ALA A 187 -0.33 10.63 8.10
CA ALA A 187 0.01 9.51 7.22
C ALA A 187 -0.71 9.65 5.87
N ARG A 188 -2.01 9.94 5.87
CA ARG A 188 -2.80 10.17 4.65
C ARG A 188 -2.23 11.29 3.78
N ARG A 189 -1.80 12.40 4.39
CA ARG A 189 -1.10 13.49 3.68
C ARG A 189 0.23 13.02 3.09
N GLY A 190 1.02 12.27 3.87
CA GLY A 190 2.28 11.68 3.41
C GLY A 190 2.09 10.79 2.17
N VAL A 191 1.07 9.92 2.19
CA VAL A 191 0.73 9.08 1.02
C VAL A 191 0.46 9.93 -0.21
N LYS A 192 -0.35 10.98 -0.07
CA LYS A 192 -0.66 11.88 -1.19
C LYS A 192 0.62 12.52 -1.77
N VAL A 193 1.52 13.00 -0.91
CA VAL A 193 2.80 13.58 -1.33
C VAL A 193 3.67 12.53 -2.04
N VAL A 194 3.73 11.30 -1.55
CA VAL A 194 4.48 10.21 -2.20
C VAL A 194 3.96 9.95 -3.61
N PHE A 195 2.64 9.81 -3.78
CA PHE A 195 2.06 9.62 -5.11
C PHE A 195 2.32 10.81 -6.04
N GLU A 196 2.16 12.04 -5.54
CA GLU A 196 2.45 13.25 -6.32
C GLU A 196 3.92 13.28 -6.77
N LEU A 197 4.87 12.98 -5.86
CA LEU A 197 6.30 12.92 -6.19
C LEU A 197 6.62 11.83 -7.22
N ARG A 198 6.04 10.63 -7.09
CA ARG A 198 6.24 9.55 -8.07
C ARG A 198 5.74 9.96 -9.46
N MET A 199 4.58 10.61 -9.54
CA MET A 199 4.01 11.10 -10.81
C MET A 199 4.83 12.22 -11.44
N ARG A 200 5.37 13.15 -10.63
CA ARG A 200 6.22 14.25 -11.11
C ARG A 200 7.60 13.78 -11.57
N LYS A 201 8.14 12.74 -10.95
CA LYS A 201 9.45 12.15 -11.31
C LYS A 201 9.39 11.26 -12.55
N ARG A 202 8.20 10.91 -13.03
CA ARG A 202 8.03 10.10 -14.23
C ARG A 202 8.58 10.85 -15.45
N GLU A 203 9.33 10.14 -16.28
CA GLU A 203 9.74 10.67 -17.58
C GLU A 203 8.52 10.80 -18.51
N LEU A 204 8.35 11.99 -19.07
CA LEU A 204 7.26 12.29 -20.00
C LEU A 204 7.67 11.92 -21.43
N SER A 205 6.74 11.36 -22.20
CA SER A 205 6.91 11.20 -23.65
C SER A 205 6.92 12.57 -24.35
N GLU A 206 7.38 12.61 -25.60
CA GLU A 206 7.35 13.87 -26.38
C GLU A 206 5.93 14.42 -26.54
N ALA A 207 4.92 13.56 -26.72
CA ALA A 207 3.52 13.97 -26.77
C ALA A 207 3.05 14.56 -25.43
N GLU A 208 3.41 13.94 -24.30
CA GLU A 208 3.08 14.43 -22.97
C GLU A 208 3.77 15.78 -22.67
N LYS A 209 5.01 15.97 -23.12
CA LYS A 209 5.74 17.26 -23.01
C LYS A 209 5.07 18.37 -23.80
N GLN A 210 4.66 18.11 -25.04
CA GLN A 210 3.94 19.09 -25.87
C GLN A 210 2.65 19.56 -25.20
N ILE A 211 1.90 18.64 -24.60
CA ILE A 211 0.66 18.96 -23.89
C ILE A 211 0.96 19.73 -22.60
N MET A 212 2.02 19.37 -21.87
CA MET A 212 2.48 20.14 -20.71
C MET A 212 2.86 21.58 -21.07
N ASP A 213 3.47 21.80 -22.23
CA ASP A 213 3.82 23.15 -22.69
C ASP A 213 2.59 23.95 -23.13
N SER A 214 1.63 23.33 -23.83
CA SER A 214 0.33 23.96 -24.13
C SER A 214 -0.44 24.31 -22.85
N LEU A 215 -0.39 23.45 -21.82
CA LEU A 215 -0.97 23.73 -20.50
C LEU A 215 -0.32 24.94 -19.82
N ARG A 216 1.00 25.13 -19.96
CA ARG A 216 1.70 26.31 -19.42
C ARG A 216 1.26 27.61 -20.08
N VAL A 217 0.86 27.56 -21.36
CA VAL A 217 0.38 28.73 -22.11
C VAL A 217 -1.07 29.05 -21.77
N HIS A 218 -1.96 28.05 -21.80
CA HIS A 218 -3.41 28.26 -21.69
C HIS A 218 -3.96 28.17 -20.27
N ALA A 219 -3.23 27.52 -19.36
CA ALA A 219 -3.58 27.37 -17.94
C ALA A 219 -2.38 27.65 -17.01
N PRO A 220 -1.73 28.84 -17.10
CA PRO A 220 -0.51 29.14 -16.35
C PRO A 220 -0.70 29.16 -14.82
N ASP A 221 -1.94 29.34 -14.35
CA ASP A 221 -2.33 29.32 -12.94
C ASP A 221 -2.70 27.92 -12.41
N ALA A 222 -2.65 26.89 -13.26
CA ALA A 222 -2.88 25.50 -12.90
C ALA A 222 -1.58 24.79 -12.49
N ASP A 223 -1.62 24.05 -11.39
CA ASP A 223 -0.53 23.17 -10.99
C ASP A 223 -0.86 21.76 -11.52
N VAL A 224 -0.09 21.33 -12.52
CA VAL A 224 -0.24 20.02 -13.16
C VAL A 224 0.82 19.09 -12.63
N VAL A 225 0.40 17.93 -12.12
CA VAL A 225 1.26 16.92 -11.52
C VAL A 225 1.91 16.06 -12.61
N SER A 226 1.13 15.62 -13.59
CA SER A 226 1.59 14.81 -14.73
C SER A 226 0.55 14.85 -15.85
N VAL A 227 0.98 14.48 -17.06
CA VAL A 227 0.11 14.28 -18.23
C VAL A 227 0.40 12.90 -18.77
N ILE A 228 -0.65 12.11 -18.97
CA ILE A 228 -0.51 10.72 -19.39
C ILE A 228 -1.19 10.54 -20.74
N GLU A 229 -0.43 10.09 -21.72
CA GLU A 229 -0.91 9.82 -23.08
C GLU A 229 -1.10 8.32 -23.31
N PHE A 230 -2.19 7.95 -23.99
CA PHE A 230 -2.73 6.60 -24.06
C PHE A 230 -3.19 6.17 -25.46
N LYS A 231 -2.91 6.96 -26.51
CA LYS A 231 -3.46 6.75 -27.85
C LYS A 231 -2.98 5.44 -28.46
N ALA A 232 -1.69 5.15 -28.32
CA ALA A 232 -1.10 3.90 -28.82
C ALA A 232 -1.71 2.67 -28.11
N GLU A 233 -1.88 2.73 -26.79
CA GLU A 233 -2.49 1.68 -25.99
C GLU A 233 -3.96 1.47 -26.38
N LYS A 234 -4.71 2.56 -26.58
CA LYS A 234 -6.11 2.52 -27.01
C LYS A 234 -6.29 1.85 -28.38
N GLU A 235 -5.40 2.12 -29.33
CA GLU A 235 -5.42 1.49 -30.67
C GLU A 235 -5.13 -0.01 -30.58
N ASN A 236 -4.18 -0.42 -29.74
CA ASN A 236 -3.80 -1.82 -29.55
C ASN A 236 -4.87 -2.67 -28.84
N LEU A 237 -5.71 -2.06 -28.01
CA LEU A 237 -6.68 -2.76 -27.17
C LEU A 237 -8.08 -2.89 -27.80
N ASP A 238 -8.24 -2.47 -29.06
CA ASP A 238 -9.52 -2.40 -29.80
C ASP A 238 -10.63 -1.64 -29.03
N VAL A 239 -10.23 -0.76 -28.12
CA VAL A 239 -11.14 0.09 -27.36
C VAL A 239 -11.54 1.27 -28.24
N LYS A 240 -12.43 1.02 -29.21
CA LYS A 240 -13.01 2.06 -30.09
C LYS A 240 -13.98 3.01 -29.37
N SER A 241 -14.11 2.90 -28.05
CA SER A 241 -15.06 3.72 -27.28
C SER A 241 -14.60 5.17 -27.23
N GLU A 242 -15.48 6.08 -27.64
CA GLU A 242 -15.27 7.53 -27.54
C GLU A 242 -15.15 8.02 -26.09
N ASN A 243 -15.55 7.21 -25.11
CA ASN A 243 -15.55 7.60 -23.71
C ASN A 243 -14.15 7.61 -23.07
N VAL A 244 -13.17 6.92 -23.66
CA VAL A 244 -11.79 6.89 -23.15
C VAL A 244 -11.02 8.06 -23.77
N PRO A 245 -10.43 8.95 -22.95
CA PRO A 245 -9.61 10.04 -23.47
C PRO A 245 -8.32 9.48 -24.11
N ASP A 246 -7.76 10.22 -25.05
CA ASP A 246 -6.44 9.90 -25.59
C ASP A 246 -5.34 10.39 -24.62
N VAL A 247 -5.65 11.42 -23.83
CA VAL A 247 -4.75 12.00 -22.82
C VAL A 247 -5.50 12.28 -21.51
N LEU A 248 -4.88 11.92 -20.39
CA LEU A 248 -5.33 12.22 -19.05
C LEU A 248 -4.38 13.20 -18.35
N ILE A 249 -4.88 14.40 -18.06
CA ILE A 249 -4.17 15.42 -17.28
C ILE A 249 -4.45 15.18 -15.79
N ILE A 250 -3.39 15.09 -15.00
CA ILE A 250 -3.47 14.98 -13.54
C ILE A 250 -3.19 16.35 -12.94
N ALA A 251 -4.24 17.07 -12.56
CA ALA A 251 -4.15 18.35 -11.88
C ALA A 251 -3.91 18.14 -10.38
N LYS A 252 -3.18 19.04 -9.72
CA LYS A 252 -3.12 19.05 -8.26
C LYS A 252 -4.53 19.28 -7.68
N GLU A 253 -4.80 18.71 -6.50
CA GLU A 253 -6.07 18.93 -5.81
C GLU A 253 -6.38 20.44 -5.68
N GLY A 254 -7.57 20.86 -6.10
CA GLY A 254 -7.99 22.26 -6.14
C GLY A 254 -7.59 23.03 -7.41
N HIS A 255 -6.83 22.42 -8.32
CA HIS A 255 -6.41 23.05 -9.59
C HIS A 255 -7.16 22.52 -10.82
N LEU A 256 -8.02 21.50 -10.69
CA LEU A 256 -8.75 20.95 -11.84
C LEU A 256 -9.59 22.02 -12.56
N GLY A 257 -10.29 22.88 -11.81
CA GLY A 257 -11.06 23.96 -12.43
C GLY A 257 -10.20 24.93 -13.26
N ARG A 258 -8.94 25.12 -12.88
CA ARG A 258 -7.97 25.96 -13.61
C ARG A 258 -7.46 25.27 -14.86
N VAL A 259 -7.26 23.95 -14.82
CA VAL A 259 -6.94 23.16 -16.02
C VAL A 259 -8.13 23.19 -17.00
N VAL A 260 -9.35 23.01 -16.51
CA VAL A 260 -10.57 22.91 -17.34
C VAL A 260 -10.98 24.27 -17.93
N GLY A 261 -10.89 25.34 -17.15
CA GLY A 261 -11.42 26.66 -17.54
C GLY A 261 -12.95 26.74 -17.45
N LYS A 262 -13.52 27.93 -17.64
CA LYS A 262 -14.98 28.10 -17.55
C LYS A 262 -15.66 27.35 -18.69
N GLY A 263 -16.56 26.43 -18.37
CA GLY A 263 -17.26 25.61 -19.37
C GLY A 263 -16.34 24.71 -20.21
N GLY A 264 -15.11 24.45 -19.77
CA GLY A 264 -14.15 23.61 -20.50
C GLY A 264 -13.34 24.35 -21.58
N GLU A 265 -13.38 25.68 -21.61
CA GLU A 265 -12.72 26.48 -22.67
C GLU A 265 -11.23 26.16 -22.82
N ARG A 266 -10.49 26.01 -21.72
CA ARG A 266 -9.03 25.81 -21.74
C ARG A 266 -8.67 24.44 -22.28
N ILE A 267 -9.36 23.39 -21.81
CA ILE A 267 -9.15 22.03 -22.33
C ILE A 267 -9.47 21.99 -23.82
N ARG A 268 -10.59 22.59 -24.27
CA ARG A 268 -10.95 22.59 -25.70
C ARG A 268 -9.90 23.27 -26.58
N THR A 269 -9.29 24.35 -26.12
CA THR A 269 -8.19 25.00 -26.85
C THR A 269 -7.01 24.04 -27.02
N ILE A 270 -6.61 23.36 -25.95
CA ILE A 270 -5.50 22.39 -25.97
C ILE A 270 -5.86 21.17 -26.83
N GLU A 271 -7.10 20.69 -26.78
CA GLU A 271 -7.59 19.61 -27.66
C GLU A 271 -7.52 20.01 -29.14
N ASN A 272 -7.92 21.24 -29.48
CA ASN A 272 -7.87 21.74 -30.85
C ASN A 272 -6.43 21.91 -31.38
N GLU A 273 -5.49 22.33 -30.53
CA GLU A 273 -4.07 22.48 -30.91
C GLU A 273 -3.36 21.14 -31.06
N SER A 274 -3.63 20.20 -30.16
CA SER A 274 -2.90 18.94 -30.05
C SER A 274 -3.53 17.80 -30.86
N GLY A 275 -4.82 17.90 -31.19
CA GLY A 275 -5.58 16.86 -31.86
C GLY A 275 -5.90 15.63 -30.99
N TYR A 276 -5.60 15.68 -29.68
CA TYR A 276 -5.94 14.63 -28.72
C TYR A 276 -7.24 14.95 -28.01
N ARG A 277 -8.02 13.91 -27.66
CA ARG A 277 -9.11 14.06 -26.69
C ARG A 277 -8.57 14.01 -25.27
N ILE A 278 -8.85 15.06 -24.52
CA ILE A 278 -8.24 15.30 -23.23
C ILE A 278 -9.29 15.19 -22.13
N ARG A 279 -8.93 14.51 -21.05
CA ARG A 279 -9.68 14.54 -19.79
C ARG A 279 -8.75 14.97 -18.68
N ALA A 280 -9.27 15.76 -17.75
CA ALA A 280 -8.52 16.14 -16.55
C ALA A 280 -9.16 15.53 -15.30
N VAL A 281 -8.33 15.08 -14.37
CA VAL A 281 -8.72 14.59 -13.04
C VAL A 281 -7.86 15.25 -11.97
N GLU A 282 -8.37 15.27 -10.74
CA GLU A 282 -7.58 15.71 -9.59
C GLU A 282 -6.71 14.59 -9.03
N MET A 283 -5.51 14.98 -8.61
CA MET A 283 -4.57 14.18 -7.84
C MET A 283 -5.14 13.91 -6.46
N SER A 284 -5.99 12.89 -6.39
CA SER A 284 -6.69 12.44 -5.19
C SER A 284 -6.45 10.95 -4.94
N LEU A 285 -6.60 10.53 -3.68
CA LEU A 285 -6.57 9.11 -3.29
C LEU A 285 -7.91 8.39 -3.56
N GLU A 286 -8.88 9.06 -4.19
CA GLU A 286 -10.17 8.50 -4.57
C GLU A 286 -10.07 7.84 -5.96
N PHE A 287 -9.50 6.64 -6.01
CA PHE A 287 -9.21 5.92 -7.26
C PHE A 287 -10.45 5.62 -8.11
N LYS A 288 -11.63 5.62 -7.52
CA LYS A 288 -12.91 5.53 -8.25
C LYS A 288 -13.03 6.60 -9.35
N ASN A 289 -12.57 7.83 -9.08
CA ASN A 289 -12.62 8.92 -10.05
C ASN A 289 -11.64 8.71 -11.21
N TRP A 290 -10.47 8.14 -10.91
CA TRP A 290 -9.47 7.78 -11.91
C TRP A 290 -10.00 6.70 -12.84
N ILE A 291 -10.51 5.60 -12.28
CA ILE A 291 -11.09 4.50 -13.07
C ILE A 291 -12.24 5.02 -13.93
N ARG A 292 -13.16 5.82 -13.36
CA ARG A 292 -14.25 6.43 -14.13
C ARG A 292 -13.74 7.29 -15.29
N ALA A 293 -12.62 7.97 -15.14
CA ALA A 293 -12.06 8.83 -16.17
C ALA A 293 -11.43 8.05 -17.33
N ILE A 294 -11.03 6.79 -17.14
CA ILE A 294 -10.37 5.98 -18.18
C ILE A 294 -11.21 4.78 -18.63
N HIS A 295 -12.35 4.50 -17.98
CA HIS A 295 -13.16 3.33 -18.31
C HIS A 295 -13.95 3.51 -19.63
N PRO A 296 -13.98 2.51 -20.53
CA PRO A 296 -14.70 2.58 -21.81
C PRO A 296 -16.21 2.75 -21.72
N VAL A 297 -16.80 2.28 -20.64
CA VAL A 297 -18.24 2.38 -20.35
C VAL A 297 -18.54 3.57 -19.42
N GLY A 298 -19.08 4.66 -19.96
CA GLY A 298 -19.28 5.92 -19.20
C GLY A 298 -20.24 5.83 -18.01
N TRP A 299 -21.24 4.93 -18.04
CA TRP A 299 -22.18 4.75 -16.93
C TRP A 299 -21.64 3.88 -15.80
N ILE A 300 -20.51 3.19 -16.00
CA ILE A 300 -19.98 2.21 -15.04
C ILE A 300 -19.63 2.83 -13.69
N GLY A 301 -19.27 4.11 -13.66
CA GLY A 301 -18.84 4.80 -12.45
C GLY A 301 -19.90 4.80 -11.34
N LYS A 302 -21.18 4.68 -11.69
CA LYS A 302 -22.30 4.55 -10.74
C LYS A 302 -22.36 3.17 -10.08
N HIS A 303 -21.70 2.17 -10.65
CA HIS A 303 -21.69 0.78 -10.18
C HIS A 303 -20.39 0.37 -9.50
N ILE A 304 -19.36 1.22 -9.53
CA ILE A 304 -18.17 1.06 -8.69
C ILE A 304 -18.57 1.37 -7.25
N ILE A 305 -18.56 0.34 -6.41
CA ILE A 305 -18.83 0.43 -4.97
C ILE A 305 -17.60 1.01 -4.28
N ASP A 306 -16.44 0.44 -4.58
CA ASP A 306 -15.18 0.80 -3.93
C ASP A 306 -13.99 0.64 -4.87
N ALA A 307 -12.92 1.37 -4.59
CA ALA A 307 -11.63 1.24 -5.25
C ALA A 307 -10.54 1.63 -4.24
N ASP A 308 -9.80 0.64 -3.74
CA ASP A 308 -8.74 0.82 -2.76
C ASP A 308 -7.70 -0.31 -2.90
N PHE A 309 -6.56 -0.19 -2.22
CA PHE A 309 -5.54 -1.22 -2.26
C PHE A 309 -5.95 -2.48 -1.49
N GLY A 310 -5.75 -3.63 -2.12
CA GLY A 310 -5.77 -4.95 -1.50
C GLY A 310 -4.42 -5.61 -1.72
N GLY A 311 -3.52 -5.49 -0.74
CA GLY A 311 -2.11 -5.81 -0.94
C GLY A 311 -1.46 -4.84 -1.92
N PRO A 312 -0.56 -5.30 -2.81
CA PRO A 312 0.12 -4.42 -3.76
C PRO A 312 -0.78 -3.96 -4.93
N GLU A 313 -2.00 -4.48 -5.04
CA GLU A 313 -2.89 -4.28 -6.18
C GLU A 313 -4.01 -3.30 -5.86
N LEU A 314 -4.41 -2.49 -6.84
CA LEU A 314 -5.64 -1.71 -6.77
C LEU A 314 -6.87 -2.62 -6.99
N VAL A 315 -7.65 -2.86 -5.94
CA VAL A 315 -8.85 -3.69 -5.99
C VAL A 315 -10.09 -2.82 -6.20
N VAL A 316 -10.88 -3.17 -7.22
CA VAL A 316 -12.12 -2.45 -7.56
C VAL A 316 -13.33 -3.33 -7.27
N THR A 317 -14.16 -2.90 -6.33
CA THR A 317 -15.41 -3.58 -6.01
C THR A 317 -16.54 -2.99 -6.84
N VAL A 318 -17.24 -3.83 -7.60
CA VAL A 318 -18.35 -3.43 -8.46
C VAL A 318 -19.64 -4.19 -8.13
N ARG A 319 -20.80 -3.58 -8.41
CA ARG A 319 -22.08 -4.26 -8.27
C ARG A 319 -22.14 -5.46 -9.23
N LYS A 320 -22.61 -6.62 -8.74
CA LYS A 320 -22.72 -7.87 -9.50
C LYS A 320 -23.35 -7.69 -10.89
N GLN A 321 -24.43 -6.92 -10.98
CA GLN A 321 -25.14 -6.64 -12.24
C GLN A 321 -24.30 -5.90 -13.30
N ALA A 322 -23.27 -5.17 -12.89
CA ALA A 322 -22.41 -4.40 -13.77
C ALA A 322 -21.05 -5.06 -14.00
N PHE A 323 -20.79 -6.22 -13.39
CA PHE A 323 -19.49 -6.90 -13.47
C PHE A 323 -19.09 -7.19 -14.92
N GLY A 324 -19.98 -7.77 -15.74
CA GLY A 324 -19.67 -8.05 -17.14
C GLY A 324 -19.36 -6.80 -17.97
N ALA A 325 -20.07 -5.68 -17.71
CA ALA A 325 -19.81 -4.41 -18.38
C ALA A 325 -18.52 -3.72 -17.90
N PHE A 326 -18.12 -3.96 -16.65
CA PHE A 326 -16.85 -3.49 -16.10
C PHE A 326 -15.67 -4.27 -16.69
N VAL A 327 -15.80 -5.59 -16.76
CA VAL A 327 -14.75 -6.49 -17.25
C VAL A 327 -14.55 -6.35 -18.77
N GLY A 328 -15.63 -6.14 -19.52
CA GLY A 328 -15.61 -6.17 -20.98
C GLY A 328 -15.50 -7.59 -21.53
N GLN A 329 -15.61 -7.73 -22.86
CA GLN A 329 -15.49 -9.04 -23.50
C GLN A 329 -14.08 -9.60 -23.30
N ARG A 330 -13.99 -10.85 -22.81
CA ARG A 330 -12.71 -11.52 -22.51
C ARG A 330 -11.76 -10.73 -21.59
N GLY A 331 -12.30 -9.82 -20.76
CA GLY A 331 -11.47 -9.00 -19.86
C GLY A 331 -10.78 -7.80 -20.51
N SER A 332 -11.11 -7.46 -21.76
CA SER A 332 -10.41 -6.42 -22.52
C SER A 332 -10.36 -5.06 -21.80
N TYR A 333 -11.42 -4.66 -21.09
CA TYR A 333 -11.46 -3.36 -20.42
C TYR A 333 -10.60 -3.33 -19.15
N ILE A 334 -10.57 -4.42 -18.38
CA ILE A 334 -9.69 -4.53 -17.23
C ILE A 334 -8.24 -4.57 -17.68
N SER A 335 -7.89 -5.38 -18.69
CA SER A 335 -6.54 -5.41 -19.23
C SER A 335 -6.10 -4.05 -19.75
N SER A 336 -7.01 -3.30 -20.38
CA SER A 336 -6.76 -1.93 -20.81
C SER A 336 -6.45 -1.03 -19.63
N ILE A 337 -7.33 -0.98 -18.63
CA ILE A 337 -7.16 -0.14 -17.45
C ILE A 337 -5.88 -0.51 -16.70
N GLN A 338 -5.59 -1.80 -16.55
CA GLN A 338 -4.38 -2.28 -15.88
C GLN A 338 -3.13 -1.88 -16.65
N GLN A 339 -3.10 -1.96 -17.98
CA GLN A 339 -1.96 -1.46 -18.76
C GLN A 339 -1.79 0.05 -18.59
N LEU A 340 -2.89 0.82 -18.67
CA LEU A 340 -2.88 2.28 -18.52
C LEU A 340 -2.40 2.71 -17.13
N LEU A 341 -2.84 1.97 -16.09
CA LEU A 341 -2.37 2.19 -14.73
C LEU A 341 -0.91 1.73 -14.62
N ASN A 342 -0.56 0.47 -14.84
CA ASN A 342 0.76 -0.09 -14.54
C ASN A 342 1.92 0.52 -15.37
N LEU A 343 1.68 0.95 -16.61
CA LEU A 343 2.73 1.52 -17.48
C LEU A 343 3.05 2.98 -17.14
N LYS A 344 2.09 3.73 -16.61
CA LYS A 344 2.17 5.19 -16.55
C LYS A 344 1.83 5.79 -15.19
N ILE A 345 1.21 5.00 -14.32
CA ILE A 345 0.77 5.35 -12.98
C ILE A 345 1.40 4.29 -12.05
N PRO A 346 2.13 4.68 -11.00
CA PRO A 346 2.82 3.72 -10.11
C PRO A 346 1.84 3.01 -9.16
N LEU A 347 0.71 2.55 -9.67
CA LEU A 347 -0.27 1.66 -9.05
C LEU A 347 -0.09 0.32 -9.79
N ARG A 348 0.07 -0.79 -9.06
CA ARG A 348 0.10 -2.13 -9.67
C ARG A 348 -1.26 -2.79 -9.65
#